data_AF-A0A1V9F143-F1
#
_entry.id   AF-A0A1V9F143-F1
#
_cell.length_a   1.000
_cell.length_b   1.000
_cell.length_c   1.000
_cell.angle_alpha   90.00
_cell.angle_beta   90.00
_cell.angle_gamma   90.00
#
_symmetry.space_group_name_H-M   'P 1'
#
loop_
_entity.id
_entity.type
_entity.pdbx_description
1 polymer ?
#
loop_
_entity_poly.entity_id
_entity_poly.type
_entity_poly.pdbx_seq_one_letter_code
_entity_poly.pdbx_strand_id
1 'polypeptide(L)'
;MSKSIQIRISEPCHENWQNMTPNEQGRFCGSCQKTVVDFTLMTDKELLDYFSKASQHTCGRFSNDQLNKELQPTVIKKRFTWAYVWNIMLATLLVTEANAQVKPVKKKKQEVLIPERAPEMMGGIGVVVVPPPREIKGIVLDSANNPLAGASVYYHVKGQTKGSYTDSLGRFNLLIDRNTPVELTVSYIGYEMKMVTIDSSTNWQEIKLKEITATLGDVVIVGGYSVVHKKPKKKIINDWKPAIFKNDIKIYPNPVVKGNNIKADLSLKKAGEYKMELLNVQGEVMIVQPLTMATKEQTVTIPTRNNWAPGVYCVRISAPGIKNVYQCKVSIQ
;
A
#
# COMPACT_ATOMS: atom_id res chain seq x y z
N MET A 1 8.15 -4.28 -10.23
CA MET A 1 7.08 -5.04 -9.55
C MET A 1 7.56 -6.46 -9.38
N SER A 2 7.77 -6.92 -8.15
CA SER A 2 8.15 -8.31 -7.88
C SER A 2 7.01 -9.22 -8.34
N LYS A 3 7.35 -10.22 -9.16
CA LYS A 3 6.39 -11.23 -9.63
C LYS A 3 6.06 -12.16 -8.45
N SER A 4 4.84 -12.68 -8.37
CA SER A 4 4.54 -13.73 -7.40
C SER A 4 5.33 -15.00 -7.77
N ILE A 5 5.87 -15.64 -6.74
CA ILE A 5 6.71 -16.83 -6.85
C ILE A 5 6.14 -17.90 -5.94
N GLN A 6 6.14 -19.15 -6.41
CA GLN A 6 5.90 -20.32 -5.59
C GLN A 6 7.19 -21.16 -5.55
N ILE A 7 7.67 -21.47 -4.34
CA ILE A 7 8.85 -22.28 -4.09
C ILE A 7 8.42 -23.74 -3.94
N ARG A 8 9.02 -24.64 -4.73
CA ARG A 8 8.80 -26.09 -4.65
C ARG A 8 10.13 -26.82 -4.64
N ILE A 9 10.33 -27.77 -3.75
CA ILE A 9 11.52 -28.62 -3.75
C ILE A 9 11.16 -29.91 -4.48
N SER A 10 11.83 -30.18 -5.61
CA SER A 10 11.59 -31.38 -6.40
C SER A 10 12.32 -32.58 -5.81
N GLU A 11 13.55 -32.37 -5.35
CA GLU A 11 14.42 -33.40 -4.79
C GLU A 11 14.95 -32.95 -3.43
N PRO A 12 14.33 -33.41 -2.33
CA PRO A 12 14.81 -33.13 -0.98
C PRO A 12 16.09 -33.94 -0.70
N CYS A 13 17.16 -33.24 -0.36
CA CYS A 13 18.34 -33.72 0.31
C CYS A 13 18.02 -34.04 1.79
N HIS A 14 18.37 -35.25 2.21
CA HIS A 14 18.15 -35.76 3.56
C HIS A 14 19.40 -35.65 4.46
N GLU A 15 20.41 -34.92 3.99
CA GLU A 15 21.66 -34.72 4.75
C GLU A 15 21.44 -33.76 5.92
N ASN A 16 22.17 -34.01 7.00
CA ASN A 16 22.10 -33.20 8.19
C ASN A 16 22.84 -31.86 7.99
N TRP A 17 22.12 -30.75 8.11
CA TRP A 17 22.65 -29.39 7.96
C TRP A 17 23.84 -29.09 8.90
N GLN A 18 23.79 -29.62 10.13
CA GLN A 18 24.82 -29.40 11.14
C GLN A 18 26.16 -30.03 10.75
N ASN A 19 26.14 -31.06 9.90
CA ASN A 19 27.34 -31.76 9.42
C ASN A 19 27.96 -31.11 8.17
N MET A 20 27.39 -30.01 7.66
CA MET A 20 27.89 -29.31 6.47
C MET A 20 29.00 -28.30 6.81
N THR A 21 29.98 -28.17 5.90
CA THR A 21 31.12 -27.26 6.05
C THR A 21 30.71 -25.78 5.86
N PRO A 22 31.13 -24.85 6.74
CA PRO A 22 30.82 -23.42 6.57
C PRO A 22 31.44 -22.81 5.30
N ASN A 23 30.71 -21.93 4.63
CA ASN A 23 31.15 -21.19 3.44
C ASN A 23 30.65 -19.73 3.49
N GLU A 24 31.19 -18.83 2.67
CA GLU A 24 30.91 -17.38 2.69
C GLU A 24 29.43 -17.02 2.53
N GLN A 25 28.65 -17.84 1.81
CA GLN A 25 27.24 -17.60 1.52
C GLN A 25 26.29 -18.60 2.20
N GLY A 26 26.80 -19.49 3.07
CA GLY A 26 26.01 -20.53 3.71
C GLY A 26 26.86 -21.72 4.15
N ARG A 27 26.42 -22.94 3.83
CA ARG A 27 27.18 -24.16 4.08
C ARG A 27 27.32 -24.99 2.82
N PHE A 28 28.47 -25.60 2.60
CA PHE A 28 28.69 -26.51 1.48
C PHE A 28 28.31 -27.94 1.91
N CYS A 29 27.42 -28.56 1.12
CA CYS A 29 27.01 -29.95 1.29
C CYS A 29 27.87 -30.86 0.40
N GLY A 30 28.57 -31.83 1.01
CA GLY A 30 29.41 -32.78 0.28
C GLY A 30 28.63 -33.76 -0.61
N SER A 31 27.38 -34.07 -0.25
CA SER A 31 26.53 -35.01 -0.98
C SER A 31 25.99 -34.43 -2.28
N CYS A 32 25.45 -33.20 -2.24
CA CYS A 32 24.90 -32.54 -3.43
C CYS A 32 25.88 -31.57 -4.12
N GLN A 33 27.09 -31.40 -3.58
CA GLN A 33 28.15 -30.52 -4.05
C GLN A 33 27.69 -29.08 -4.34
N LYS A 34 26.70 -28.61 -3.56
CA LYS A 34 26.11 -27.28 -3.69
C LYS A 34 26.22 -26.52 -2.38
N THR A 35 26.36 -25.21 -2.50
CA THR A 35 26.21 -24.29 -1.36
C THR A 35 24.73 -24.17 -1.02
N VAL A 36 24.40 -24.49 0.23
CA VAL A 36 23.07 -24.42 0.80
C VAL A 36 22.96 -23.14 1.63
N VAL A 37 22.03 -22.27 1.26
CA VAL A 37 21.74 -20.99 1.92
C VAL A 37 20.59 -21.18 2.91
N ASP A 38 20.67 -20.59 4.10
CA ASP A 38 19.59 -20.68 5.07
C ASP A 38 18.53 -19.58 4.83
N PHE A 39 17.32 -19.99 4.43
CA PHE A 39 16.19 -19.10 4.20
C PHE A 39 15.16 -19.13 5.33
N THR A 40 15.37 -19.97 6.36
CA THR A 40 14.39 -20.19 7.44
C THR A 40 14.05 -18.91 8.22
N LEU A 41 15.00 -17.97 8.30
CA LEU A 41 14.85 -16.69 9.00
C LEU A 41 14.40 -15.53 8.10
N MET A 42 14.28 -15.74 6.78
CA MET A 42 13.94 -14.67 5.84
C MET A 42 12.42 -14.46 5.74
N THR A 43 12.02 -13.19 5.66
CA THR A 43 10.62 -12.81 5.40
C THR A 43 10.20 -13.07 3.95
N ASP A 44 8.89 -13.20 3.70
CA ASP A 44 8.33 -13.36 2.33
C ASP A 44 8.84 -12.27 1.37
N LYS A 45 9.10 -11.05 1.85
CA LYS A 45 9.63 -9.94 1.05
C LYS A 45 11.11 -10.12 0.71
N GLU A 46 11.92 -10.54 1.67
CA GLU A 46 13.36 -10.79 1.48
C GLU A 46 13.58 -11.99 0.58
N LEU A 47 12.80 -13.06 0.73
CA LEU A 47 12.76 -14.19 -0.18
C LEU A 47 12.47 -13.75 -1.62
N LEU A 48 11.45 -12.89 -1.82
CA LEU A 48 11.11 -12.36 -3.13
C LEU A 48 12.24 -11.49 -3.73
N ASP A 49 12.92 -10.69 -2.92
CA ASP A 49 14.05 -9.87 -3.38
C ASP A 49 15.26 -10.75 -3.74
N TYR A 50 15.56 -11.74 -2.90
CA TYR A 50 16.63 -12.70 -3.13
C TYR A 50 16.42 -13.45 -4.46
N PHE A 51 15.25 -14.07 -4.68
CA PHE A 51 14.96 -14.81 -5.91
C PHE A 51 14.74 -13.92 -7.14
N SER A 52 14.58 -12.60 -6.96
CA SER A 52 14.61 -11.67 -8.08
C SER A 52 16.01 -11.43 -8.64
N LYS A 53 17.04 -11.64 -7.80
CA LYS A 53 18.46 -11.41 -8.12
C LYS A 53 19.25 -12.71 -8.31
N ALA A 54 18.87 -13.77 -7.61
CA ALA A 54 19.57 -15.05 -7.61
C ALA A 54 19.36 -15.84 -8.92
N SER A 55 20.38 -16.62 -9.30
CA SER A 55 20.31 -17.56 -10.42
C SER A 55 19.50 -18.81 -10.06
N GLN A 56 18.96 -19.49 -11.07
CA GLN A 56 17.96 -20.57 -10.95
C GLN A 56 18.42 -21.86 -10.24
N HIS A 57 19.64 -21.90 -9.70
CA HIS A 57 20.28 -23.13 -9.21
C HIS A 57 20.90 -23.02 -7.81
N THR A 58 20.38 -22.13 -6.97
CA THR A 58 20.82 -22.08 -5.56
C THR A 58 20.16 -23.22 -4.78
N CYS A 59 20.86 -23.80 -3.80
CA CYS A 59 20.27 -24.77 -2.86
C CYS A 59 19.92 -24.04 -1.56
N GLY A 60 18.81 -24.40 -0.92
CA GLY A 60 18.30 -23.66 0.23
C GLY A 60 17.72 -24.54 1.31
N ARG A 61 17.83 -24.07 2.56
CA ARG A 61 17.09 -24.60 3.70
C ARG A 61 15.85 -23.73 3.91
N PHE A 62 14.68 -24.34 3.91
CA PHE A 62 13.39 -23.65 4.05
C PHE A 62 12.60 -24.19 5.24
N SER A 63 11.74 -23.36 5.83
CA SER A 63 10.69 -23.80 6.74
C SER A 63 9.51 -24.39 5.95
N ASN A 64 8.76 -25.32 6.55
CA ASN A 64 7.60 -25.96 5.92
C ASN A 64 6.54 -24.93 5.47
N ASP A 65 6.37 -23.84 6.21
CA ASP A 65 5.41 -22.77 5.92
C ASP A 65 5.81 -21.90 4.71
N GLN A 66 7.09 -21.93 4.33
CA GLN A 66 7.60 -21.20 3.17
C GLN A 66 7.41 -21.99 1.86
N LEU A 67 7.25 -23.31 1.95
CA LEU A 67 7.11 -24.19 0.81
C LEU A 67 5.67 -24.25 0.32
N ASN A 68 5.48 -24.41 -1.00
CA ASN A 68 4.18 -24.54 -1.65
C ASN A 68 3.21 -23.35 -1.47
N LYS A 69 3.59 -22.31 -0.72
CA LYS A 69 2.85 -21.06 -0.54
C LYS A 69 3.09 -20.10 -1.70
N GLU A 70 2.07 -19.32 -2.06
CA GLU A 70 2.24 -18.24 -3.03
C GLU A 70 2.74 -16.98 -2.32
N LEU A 71 4.01 -16.62 -2.55
CA LEU A 71 4.60 -15.41 -2.01
C LEU A 71 4.13 -14.23 -2.85
N GLN A 72 3.33 -13.35 -2.25
CA GLN A 72 2.84 -12.13 -2.88
C GLN A 72 3.54 -10.92 -2.28
N PRO A 73 3.98 -9.95 -3.10
CA PRO A 73 4.44 -8.68 -2.57
C PRO A 73 3.27 -8.01 -1.85
N THR A 74 3.42 -7.76 -0.56
CA THR A 74 2.45 -6.99 0.22
C THR A 74 2.48 -5.55 -0.30
N VAL A 75 1.59 -5.27 -1.25
CA VAL A 75 1.32 -3.89 -1.68
C VAL A 75 0.58 -3.21 -0.55
N ILE A 76 1.33 -2.52 0.32
CA ILE A 76 0.78 -1.59 1.29
C ILE A 76 0.10 -0.49 0.48
N LYS A 77 -1.20 -0.65 0.24
CA LYS A 77 -2.02 0.41 -0.37
C LYS A 77 -2.11 1.52 0.65
N LYS A 78 -1.33 2.59 0.47
CA LYS A 78 -1.53 3.83 1.22
C LYS A 78 -2.96 4.28 0.96
N ARG A 79 -3.84 4.13 1.95
CA ARG A 79 -5.23 4.58 1.86
C ARG A 79 -5.21 6.09 2.02
N PHE A 80 -5.00 6.79 0.91
CA PHE A 80 -5.26 8.21 0.82
C PHE A 80 -6.79 8.41 0.85
N THR A 81 -7.34 8.58 2.04
CA THR A 81 -8.75 8.92 2.22
C THR A 81 -8.89 10.44 2.29
N TRP A 82 -9.96 10.99 1.72
CA TRP A 82 -10.25 12.43 1.81
C TRP A 82 -10.41 12.90 3.27
N ALA A 83 -10.76 11.99 4.18
CA ALA A 83 -10.72 12.20 5.62
C ALA A 83 -9.31 12.52 6.15
N TYR A 84 -8.25 11.92 5.61
CA TYR A 84 -6.86 12.22 6.01
C TYR A 84 -6.48 13.66 5.61
N VAL A 85 -6.93 14.11 4.44
CA VAL A 85 -6.74 15.51 3.98
C VAL A 85 -7.51 16.49 4.87
N TRP A 86 -8.75 16.16 5.24
CA TRP A 86 -9.55 17.00 6.14
C TRP A 86 -8.92 17.13 7.52
N ASN A 87 -8.40 16.03 8.08
CA ASN A 87 -7.71 16.06 9.37
C ASN A 87 -6.42 16.90 9.34
N ILE A 88 -5.64 16.84 8.25
CA ILE A 88 -4.47 17.71 8.09
C ILE A 88 -4.88 19.18 7.95
N MET A 89 -5.89 19.50 7.14
CA MET A 89 -6.41 20.86 6.97
C MET A 89 -6.92 21.45 8.30
N LEU A 90 -7.63 20.65 9.11
CA LEU A 90 -8.17 21.08 10.39
C LEU A 90 -7.07 21.32 11.43
N ALA A 91 -6.02 20.51 11.43
CA ALA A 91 -4.84 20.71 12.26
C ALA A 91 -4.07 22.00 11.88
N THR A 92 -3.97 22.33 10.59
CA THR A 92 -3.31 23.56 10.15
C THR A 92 -4.11 24.84 10.45
N LEU A 93 -5.43 24.74 10.57
CA LEU A 93 -6.29 25.89 10.91
C LEU A 93 -6.09 26.35 12.37
N LEU A 94 -5.71 25.42 13.27
CA LEU A 94 -5.51 25.68 14.69
C LEU A 94 -4.15 26.33 15.04
N VAL A 95 -3.23 26.46 14.08
CA VAL A 95 -1.87 27.02 14.31
C VAL A 95 -1.73 28.45 13.78
N THR A 96 -2.83 29.11 13.41
CA THR A 96 -2.77 30.53 13.04
C THR A 96 -2.84 31.40 14.30
N GLU A 97 -1.70 31.96 14.70
CA GLU A 97 -1.68 33.05 15.67
C GLU A 97 -2.42 34.26 15.07
N ALA A 98 -3.58 34.58 15.63
CA ALA A 98 -4.40 35.71 15.25
C ALA A 98 -3.74 37.03 15.69
N ASN A 99 -2.78 37.55 14.92
CA ASN A 99 -2.29 38.92 15.07
C ASN A 99 -3.27 39.93 14.48
N ALA A 100 -4.47 40.00 15.06
CA ALA A 100 -5.52 40.95 14.69
C ALA A 100 -5.64 42.06 15.75
N GLN A 101 -4.57 42.83 15.95
CA GLN A 101 -4.64 44.12 16.67
C GLN A 101 -3.35 44.93 16.50
N VAL A 102 -3.07 45.40 15.28
CA VAL A 102 -2.14 46.52 15.10
C VAL A 102 -2.94 47.72 14.60
N LYS A 103 -3.26 48.63 15.53
CA LYS A 103 -3.80 49.96 15.21
C LYS A 103 -2.74 50.72 14.40
N PRO A 104 -3.12 51.48 13.35
CA PRO A 104 -2.14 52.19 12.53
C PRO A 104 -1.60 53.40 13.29
N VAL A 105 -0.35 53.32 13.75
CA VAL A 105 0.37 54.46 14.32
C VAL A 105 0.91 55.33 13.19
N LYS A 106 0.51 56.61 13.19
CA LYS A 106 1.00 57.66 12.27
C LYS A 106 2.52 57.74 12.32
N LYS A 107 3.18 57.53 11.18
CA LYS A 107 4.64 57.74 11.03
C LYS A 107 4.99 59.21 11.28
N LYS A 108 5.57 59.50 12.46
CA LYS A 108 6.41 60.69 12.65
C LYS A 108 7.79 60.40 12.05
N LYS A 109 8.28 61.39 11.30
CA LYS A 109 9.58 61.45 10.62
C LYS A 109 10.68 61.17 11.64
N GLN A 110 11.43 60.08 11.45
CA GLN A 110 12.56 59.73 12.32
C GLN A 110 13.78 60.58 11.95
N GLU A 111 14.27 61.30 12.94
CA GLU A 111 15.56 61.97 12.97
C GLU A 111 16.63 60.94 13.34
N VAL A 112 17.74 60.93 12.61
CA VAL A 112 18.81 59.94 12.73
C VAL A 112 19.70 60.31 13.92
N LEU A 113 19.76 59.43 14.91
CA LEU A 113 20.86 59.38 15.87
C LEU A 113 21.51 58.01 15.80
N ILE A 114 22.81 58.03 15.52
CA ILE A 114 23.67 56.86 15.34
C ILE A 114 23.82 56.16 16.69
N PRO A 115 23.40 54.90 16.84
CA PRO A 115 23.66 54.15 18.06
C PRO A 115 25.13 53.75 18.12
N GLU A 116 25.74 54.10 19.25
CA GLU A 116 27.07 53.69 19.67
C GLU A 116 27.14 52.15 19.71
N ARG A 117 28.04 51.57 18.91
CA ARG A 117 28.22 50.12 18.83
C ARG A 117 28.86 49.63 20.12
N ALA A 118 28.08 48.96 20.97
CA ALA A 118 28.65 48.01 21.92
C ALA A 118 29.31 46.87 21.13
N PRO A 119 30.52 46.40 21.51
CA PRO A 119 31.18 45.31 20.80
C PRO A 119 30.35 44.03 20.89
N GLU A 120 30.14 43.40 19.74
CA GLU A 120 29.53 42.08 19.62
C GLU A 120 30.35 41.06 20.41
N MET A 121 29.72 40.44 21.41
CA MET A 121 30.27 39.23 22.03
C MET A 121 30.00 38.05 21.09
N MET A 122 31.07 37.57 20.45
CA MET A 122 31.11 36.25 19.83
C MET A 122 30.85 35.16 20.88
N GLY A 123 29.88 34.29 20.61
CA GLY A 123 29.82 32.96 21.22
C GLY A 123 29.16 32.86 22.58
N GLY A 124 27.85 33.04 22.64
CA GLY A 124 27.05 32.46 23.73
C GLY A 124 27.01 30.93 23.57
N ILE A 125 27.79 30.20 24.37
CA ILE A 125 27.63 28.75 24.51
C ILE A 125 26.31 28.55 25.26
N GLY A 126 25.24 28.23 24.53
CA GLY A 126 24.02 27.74 25.12
C GLY A 126 24.32 26.43 25.83
N VAL A 127 24.44 26.46 27.15
CA VAL A 127 24.50 25.24 27.96
C VAL A 127 23.12 24.59 27.84
N VAL A 128 22.98 23.67 26.89
CA VAL A 128 21.85 22.73 26.87
C VAL A 128 22.04 21.87 28.10
N VAL A 129 21.24 22.13 29.14
CA VAL A 129 21.18 21.27 30.32
C VAL A 129 20.61 19.93 29.85
N VAL A 130 21.50 19.01 29.49
CA VAL A 130 21.14 17.62 29.19
C VAL A 130 20.74 17.01 30.54
N PRO A 131 19.50 16.52 30.69
CA PRO A 131 19.09 15.86 31.92
C PRO A 131 20.02 14.66 32.18
N PRO A 132 20.43 14.42 33.43
CA PRO A 132 21.36 13.34 33.75
C PRO A 132 20.78 11.98 33.29
N PRO A 133 21.62 11.07 32.76
CA PRO A 133 21.17 9.75 32.37
C PRO A 133 20.64 9.00 33.59
N ARG A 134 19.54 8.27 33.40
CA ARG A 134 18.91 7.46 34.44
C ARG A 134 19.44 6.03 34.38
N GLU A 135 19.80 5.48 35.53
CA GLU A 135 20.12 4.06 35.67
C GLU A 135 18.84 3.22 35.84
N ILE A 136 18.69 2.19 35.02
CA ILE A 136 17.67 1.16 35.17
C ILE A 136 18.34 -0.13 35.59
N LYS A 137 17.85 -0.71 36.68
CA LYS A 137 18.33 -1.98 37.23
C LYS A 137 17.24 -3.03 37.12
N GLY A 138 17.63 -4.28 36.97
CA GLY A 138 16.67 -5.36 36.92
C GLY A 138 17.32 -6.71 36.96
N ILE A 139 16.48 -7.73 37.01
CA ILE A 139 16.90 -9.13 36.97
C ILE A 139 16.11 -9.88 35.89
N VAL A 140 16.81 -10.70 35.12
CA VAL A 140 16.22 -11.58 34.12
C VAL A 140 16.21 -13.00 34.68
N LEU A 141 15.02 -13.60 34.71
CA LEU A 141 14.77 -14.93 35.24
C LEU A 141 14.15 -15.81 34.16
N ASP A 142 14.34 -17.12 34.26
CA ASP A 142 13.58 -18.11 33.49
C ASP A 142 12.17 -18.36 34.08
N SER A 143 11.41 -19.26 33.45
CA SER A 143 10.11 -19.72 33.96
C SER A 143 10.19 -20.52 35.27
N ALA A 144 11.36 -21.05 35.62
CA ALA A 144 11.65 -21.78 36.86
C ALA A 144 12.23 -20.87 37.97
N ASN A 145 12.32 -19.56 37.74
CA ASN A 145 12.94 -18.54 38.60
C ASN A 145 14.47 -18.62 38.76
N ASN A 146 15.19 -19.29 37.87
CA ASN A 146 16.65 -19.24 37.85
C ASN A 146 17.14 -17.96 37.16
N PRO A 147 18.22 -17.33 37.66
CA PRO A 147 18.82 -16.16 37.04
C PRO A 147 19.48 -16.50 35.70
N LEU A 148 19.18 -15.72 34.67
CA LEU A 148 19.74 -15.89 33.32
C LEU A 148 20.93 -14.96 33.13
N ALA A 149 22.14 -15.54 33.18
CA ALA A 149 23.40 -14.84 32.89
C ALA A 149 23.66 -14.75 31.38
N GLY A 150 24.16 -13.62 30.90
CA GLY A 150 24.46 -13.41 29.47
C GLY A 150 23.23 -13.11 28.59
N ALA A 151 22.08 -12.80 29.18
CA ALA A 151 20.92 -12.28 28.45
C ALA A 151 21.21 -10.87 27.92
N SER A 152 20.88 -10.63 26.65
CA SER A 152 21.05 -9.33 26.01
C SER A 152 19.82 -8.47 26.28
N VAL A 153 20.03 -7.30 26.89
CA VAL A 153 19.00 -6.31 27.20
C VAL A 153 19.32 -5.04 26.44
N TYR A 154 18.47 -4.64 25.50
CA TYR A 154 18.73 -3.46 24.66
C TYR A 154 17.46 -2.66 24.35
N TYR A 155 17.66 -1.41 23.98
CA TYR A 155 16.60 -0.50 23.54
C TYR A 155 17.07 0.34 22.35
N HIS A 156 16.12 0.83 21.57
CA HIS A 156 16.37 1.61 20.37
C HIS A 156 16.09 3.10 20.59
N VAL A 157 17.06 3.96 20.26
CA VAL A 157 16.93 5.42 20.32
C VAL A 157 17.41 6.03 19.03
N LYS A 158 16.50 6.66 18.26
CA LYS A 158 16.82 7.50 17.09
C LYS A 158 17.92 6.92 16.17
N GLY A 159 17.86 5.63 15.87
CA GLY A 159 18.82 4.96 14.98
C GLY A 159 20.07 4.37 15.65
N GLN A 160 20.21 4.46 16.98
CA GLN A 160 21.22 3.77 17.76
C GLN A 160 20.58 2.69 18.65
N THR A 161 21.24 1.53 18.75
CA THR A 161 20.87 0.45 19.68
C THR A 161 21.84 0.50 20.85
N LYS A 162 21.31 0.76 22.05
CA LYS A 162 22.09 0.73 23.29
C LYS A 162 21.63 -0.47 24.12
N GLY A 163 22.57 -1.20 24.70
CA GLY A 163 22.25 -2.39 25.48
C GLY A 163 23.36 -2.79 26.43
N SER A 164 23.02 -3.72 27.32
CA SER A 164 23.92 -4.37 28.27
C SER A 164 23.60 -5.85 28.34
N TYR A 165 24.54 -6.63 28.85
CA TYR A 165 24.33 -8.03 29.18
C TYR A 165 24.01 -8.19 30.66
N THR A 166 23.35 -9.29 31.01
CA THR A 166 23.16 -9.67 32.41
C THR A 166 24.38 -10.38 32.99
N ASP A 167 24.69 -10.11 34.26
CA ASP A 167 25.78 -10.73 35.01
C ASP A 167 25.46 -12.19 35.39
N SER A 168 26.40 -12.88 36.07
CA SER A 168 26.25 -14.24 36.59
C SER A 168 25.04 -14.46 37.50
N LEU A 169 24.52 -13.39 38.12
CA LEU A 169 23.32 -13.39 38.96
C LEU A 169 22.06 -12.92 38.21
N GLY A 170 22.11 -12.83 36.88
CA GLY A 170 20.99 -12.41 36.02
C GLY A 170 20.65 -10.92 36.11
N ARG A 171 21.48 -10.11 36.76
CA ARG A 171 21.25 -8.68 36.97
C ARG A 171 21.79 -7.86 35.81
N PHE A 172 21.09 -6.78 35.44
CA PHE A 172 21.57 -5.80 34.47
C PHE A 172 21.50 -4.38 35.02
N ASN A 173 22.38 -3.52 34.51
CA ASN A 173 22.34 -2.08 34.72
C ASN A 173 22.44 -1.38 33.36
N LEU A 174 21.49 -0.49 33.06
CA LEU A 174 21.40 0.18 31.78
C LEU A 174 21.15 1.68 31.95
N LEU A 175 21.97 2.49 31.30
CA LEU A 175 21.86 3.95 31.30
C LEU A 175 20.92 4.42 30.20
N ILE A 176 19.88 5.17 30.55
CA ILE A 176 18.88 5.74 29.63
C ILE A 176 18.95 7.27 29.63
N ASP A 177 19.21 7.84 28.45
CA ASP A 177 19.49 9.28 28.28
C ASP A 177 18.23 10.19 28.25
N ARG A 178 17.00 9.65 28.42
CA ARG A 178 15.75 10.43 28.31
C ARG A 178 14.64 9.95 29.25
N ASN A 179 13.84 10.89 29.73
CA ASN A 179 12.64 10.67 30.55
C ASN A 179 11.39 10.30 29.72
N THR A 180 11.57 9.60 28.60
CA THR A 180 10.47 9.11 27.75
C THR A 180 10.22 7.64 28.04
N PRO A 181 8.98 7.13 27.87
CA PRO A 181 8.74 5.70 27.94
C PRO A 181 9.61 4.99 26.89
N VAL A 182 10.39 4.00 27.33
CA VAL A 182 11.31 3.23 26.48
C VAL A 182 10.86 1.78 26.47
N GLU A 183 10.83 1.19 25.27
CA GLU A 183 10.63 -0.24 25.08
C GLU A 183 11.98 -0.96 25.14
N LEU A 184 12.16 -1.80 26.16
CA LEU A 184 13.29 -2.70 26.30
C LEU A 184 12.97 -4.04 25.65
N THR A 185 13.91 -4.54 24.88
CA THR A 185 13.88 -5.89 24.32
C THR A 185 14.92 -6.74 25.05
N VAL A 186 14.47 -7.87 25.59
CA VAL A 186 15.34 -8.87 26.23
C VAL A 186 15.36 -10.13 25.37
N SER A 187 16.55 -10.60 25.02
CA SER A 187 16.77 -11.82 24.24
C SER A 187 17.86 -12.68 24.86
N TYR A 188 17.62 -13.98 24.95
CA TYR A 188 18.60 -14.97 25.40
C TYR A 188 18.45 -16.26 24.59
N ILE A 189 19.57 -16.97 24.39
CA ILE A 189 19.61 -18.15 23.52
C ILE A 189 18.75 -19.25 24.12
N GLY A 190 17.80 -19.79 23.34
CA GLY A 190 16.85 -20.81 23.79
C GLY A 190 15.58 -20.27 24.45
N TYR A 191 15.40 -18.94 24.53
CA TYR A 191 14.24 -18.30 25.15
C TYR A 191 13.54 -17.33 24.17
N GLU A 192 12.23 -17.18 24.34
CA GLU A 192 11.43 -16.23 23.56
C GLU A 192 11.82 -14.79 23.90
N MET A 193 12.01 -13.96 22.87
CA MET A 193 12.29 -12.54 23.06
C MET A 193 11.08 -11.83 23.69
N LYS A 194 11.34 -10.97 24.67
CA LYS A 194 10.29 -10.25 25.40
C LYS A 194 10.49 -8.74 25.31
N MET A 195 9.43 -8.03 24.95
CA MET A 195 9.39 -6.57 24.93
C MET A 195 8.70 -6.07 26.20
N VAL A 196 9.32 -5.13 26.90
CA VAL A 196 8.83 -4.53 28.15
C VAL A 196 8.91 -3.01 28.04
N THR A 197 7.78 -2.32 28.21
CA THR A 197 7.73 -0.86 28.25
C THR A 197 8.03 -0.38 29.67
N ILE A 198 8.98 0.54 29.85
CA ILE A 198 9.29 1.16 31.14
C ILE A 198 8.72 2.58 31.22
N ASP A 199 7.92 2.81 32.25
CA ASP A 199 7.42 4.12 32.65
C ASP A 199 8.38 4.84 33.61
N SER A 200 8.28 6.17 33.66
CA SER A 200 9.20 7.05 34.40
C SER A 200 9.18 6.88 35.93
N SER A 201 8.38 5.99 36.52
CA SER A 201 8.26 5.80 37.98
C SER A 201 9.07 4.64 38.56
N THR A 202 9.48 3.64 37.76
CA THR A 202 10.05 2.39 38.30
C THR A 202 11.53 2.22 37.91
N ASN A 203 12.41 2.04 38.91
CA ASN A 203 13.85 1.83 38.69
C ASN A 203 14.27 0.36 38.69
N TRP A 204 13.36 -0.55 39.04
CA TRP A 204 13.61 -1.98 39.18
C TRP A 204 12.60 -2.79 38.38
N GLN A 205 13.08 -3.68 37.50
CA GLN A 205 12.22 -4.57 36.72
C GLN A 205 12.63 -6.04 36.87
N GLU A 206 11.66 -6.88 37.22
CA GLU A 206 11.78 -8.33 37.12
C GLU A 206 11.22 -8.80 35.78
N ILE A 207 12.03 -9.49 34.98
CA ILE A 207 11.67 -9.93 33.63
C ILE A 207 11.80 -11.46 33.55
N LYS A 208 10.66 -12.14 33.48
CA LYS A 208 10.61 -13.59 33.23
C LYS A 208 10.55 -13.90 31.74
N LEU A 209 11.49 -14.70 31.26
CA LEU A 209 11.53 -15.24 29.90
C LEU A 209 10.95 -16.66 29.87
N LYS A 210 10.32 -17.02 28.76
CA LYS A 210 9.80 -18.36 28.51
C LYS A 210 10.77 -19.13 27.63
N GLU A 211 10.99 -20.40 27.95
CA GLU A 211 11.78 -21.30 27.12
C GLU A 211 11.07 -21.55 25.79
N ILE A 212 11.85 -21.60 24.71
CA ILE A 212 11.34 -22.00 23.40
C ILE A 212 11.17 -23.52 23.44
N THR A 213 9.97 -24.00 23.76
CA THR A 213 9.60 -25.39 23.51
C THR A 213 9.34 -25.55 22.01
N ALA A 214 10.41 -25.66 21.22
CA ALA A 214 10.31 -26.10 19.85
C ALA A 214 9.85 -27.57 19.89
N THR A 215 8.57 -27.80 19.70
CA THR A 215 8.08 -29.11 19.29
C THR A 215 8.83 -29.47 18.01
N LEU A 216 9.75 -30.44 18.09
CA LEU A 216 10.41 -31.04 16.94
C LEU A 216 9.36 -31.70 16.05
N GLY A 217 8.86 -30.93 15.10
CA GLY A 217 8.01 -31.38 14.00
C GLY A 217 8.40 -30.72 12.68
N ASP A 218 9.50 -29.96 12.63
CA ASP A 218 9.98 -29.39 11.39
C ASP A 218 10.92 -30.35 10.69
N VAL A 219 10.34 -31.11 9.77
CA VAL A 219 11.08 -31.76 8.69
C VAL A 219 11.81 -30.64 7.94
N VAL A 220 13.10 -30.49 8.20
CA VAL A 220 13.97 -29.52 7.52
C VAL A 220 14.34 -30.12 6.18
N ILE A 221 13.72 -29.62 5.12
CA ILE A 221 14.00 -30.07 3.76
C ILE A 221 15.12 -29.21 3.18
N VAL A 222 16.31 -29.80 3.04
CA VAL A 222 17.37 -29.26 2.18
C VAL A 222 17.06 -29.74 0.77
N GLY A 223 17.20 -28.96 -0.30
CA GLY A 223 16.98 -29.51 -1.63
C GLY A 223 17.00 -28.50 -2.77
N GLY A 224 17.16 -29.02 -3.99
CA GLY A 224 17.02 -28.21 -5.20
C GLY A 224 15.59 -27.73 -5.34
N TYR A 225 15.39 -26.40 -5.30
CA TYR A 225 14.08 -25.80 -5.46
C TYR A 225 13.85 -25.33 -6.90
N SER A 226 12.61 -25.41 -7.37
CA SER A 226 12.14 -24.80 -8.59
C SER A 226 11.26 -23.60 -8.24
N VAL A 227 11.64 -22.43 -8.78
CA VAL A 227 10.84 -21.21 -8.70
C VAL A 227 9.85 -21.22 -9.86
N VAL A 228 8.57 -21.44 -9.54
CA VAL A 228 7.51 -21.34 -10.55
C VAL A 228 6.95 -19.93 -10.53
N HIS A 229 7.24 -19.16 -11.58
CA HIS A 229 6.59 -17.87 -11.80
C HIS A 229 5.15 -18.10 -12.28
N LYS A 230 4.18 -17.89 -11.39
CA LYS A 230 2.78 -17.83 -11.81
C LYS A 230 2.51 -16.49 -12.48
N LYS A 231 2.01 -16.52 -13.71
CA LYS A 231 1.41 -15.31 -14.30
C LYS A 231 0.23 -14.92 -13.40
N PRO A 232 0.12 -13.64 -12.98
CA PRO A 232 -1.02 -13.22 -12.20
C PRO A 232 -2.27 -13.52 -13.02
N LYS A 233 -3.13 -14.43 -12.52
CA LYS A 233 -4.48 -14.57 -13.09
C LYS A 233 -5.10 -13.20 -12.96
N LYS A 234 -5.35 -12.52 -14.09
CA LYS A 234 -6.19 -11.32 -14.08
C LYS A 234 -7.48 -11.77 -13.40
N LYS A 235 -7.73 -11.30 -12.17
CA LYS A 235 -9.08 -11.37 -11.62
C LYS A 235 -9.91 -10.62 -12.66
N ILE A 236 -10.66 -11.38 -13.45
CA ILE A 236 -11.80 -10.81 -14.16
C ILE A 236 -12.75 -10.51 -13.02
N ILE A 237 -12.55 -9.34 -12.41
CA ILE A 237 -13.58 -8.78 -11.58
C ILE A 237 -14.65 -8.49 -12.61
N ASN A 238 -15.66 -9.35 -12.68
CA ASN A 238 -16.96 -9.01 -13.26
C ASN A 238 -17.60 -7.97 -12.33
N ASP A 239 -16.89 -6.87 -12.06
CA ASP A 239 -17.52 -5.62 -11.70
C ASP A 239 -18.27 -5.26 -12.96
N TRP A 240 -19.52 -5.73 -13.03
CA TRP A 240 -20.49 -5.22 -13.96
C TRP A 240 -20.65 -3.74 -13.62
N LYS A 241 -19.73 -2.93 -14.16
CA LYS A 241 -19.92 -1.50 -14.25
C LYS A 241 -21.06 -1.38 -15.24
N PRO A 242 -22.26 -0.91 -14.84
CA PRO A 242 -23.28 -0.59 -15.82
C PRO A 242 -22.59 0.34 -16.82
N ALA A 243 -22.61 -0.07 -18.09
CA ALA A 243 -22.07 0.76 -19.15
C ALA A 243 -22.74 2.12 -19.00
N ILE A 244 -21.94 3.17 -18.77
CA ILE A 244 -22.41 4.55 -18.70
C ILE A 244 -23.35 4.72 -19.90
N PHE A 245 -24.63 5.05 -19.65
CA PHE A 245 -25.57 5.36 -20.73
C PHE A 245 -24.91 6.43 -21.57
N LYS A 246 -24.43 6.07 -22.76
CA LYS A 246 -23.71 7.00 -23.60
C LYS A 246 -24.74 7.99 -24.12
N ASN A 247 -24.55 9.27 -23.82
CA ASN A 247 -25.37 10.37 -24.32
C ASN A 247 -25.08 10.62 -25.81
N ASP A 248 -25.04 9.57 -26.64
CA ASP A 248 -24.67 9.64 -28.05
C ASP A 248 -25.80 10.23 -28.91
N ILE A 249 -27.05 10.17 -28.42
CA ILE A 249 -28.25 10.72 -29.08
C ILE A 249 -29.15 11.34 -28.02
N LYS A 250 -29.46 12.64 -28.15
CA LYS A 250 -30.48 13.32 -27.33
C LYS A 250 -31.63 13.76 -28.21
N ILE A 251 -32.86 13.49 -27.77
CA ILE A 251 -34.06 13.72 -28.58
C ILE A 251 -35.00 14.71 -27.87
N TYR A 252 -35.41 15.76 -28.59
CA TYR A 252 -36.32 16.80 -28.10
C TYR A 252 -37.27 17.28 -29.20
N PRO A 253 -38.56 17.55 -28.92
CA PRO A 253 -39.24 17.29 -27.66
C PRO A 253 -39.50 15.78 -27.46
N ASN A 254 -39.46 15.32 -26.21
CA ASN A 254 -39.84 13.95 -25.84
C ASN A 254 -40.63 14.02 -24.51
N PRO A 255 -41.95 13.77 -24.50
CA PRO A 255 -42.79 13.28 -25.61
C PRO A 255 -43.02 14.30 -26.75
N VAL A 256 -43.36 13.81 -27.94
CA VAL A 256 -43.72 14.62 -29.12
C VAL A 256 -45.15 14.29 -29.57
N VAL A 257 -45.91 15.31 -29.98
CA VAL A 257 -47.24 15.12 -30.58
C VAL A 257 -47.11 14.67 -32.03
N LYS A 258 -47.92 13.71 -32.48
CA LYS A 258 -47.97 13.28 -33.89
C LYS A 258 -48.10 14.48 -34.85
N GLY A 259 -47.38 14.42 -35.95
CA GLY A 259 -47.35 15.48 -36.98
C GLY A 259 -46.30 16.56 -36.73
N ASN A 260 -45.74 16.65 -35.52
CA ASN A 260 -44.66 17.57 -35.21
C ASN A 260 -43.28 16.98 -35.53
N ASN A 261 -42.28 17.86 -35.60
CA ASN A 261 -40.91 17.46 -35.85
C ASN A 261 -40.15 17.19 -34.54
N ILE A 262 -39.36 16.13 -34.54
CA ILE A 262 -38.41 15.80 -33.49
C ILE A 262 -37.02 16.30 -33.90
N LYS A 263 -36.25 16.87 -32.98
CA LYS A 263 -34.82 17.15 -33.14
C LYS A 263 -33.99 16.10 -32.40
N ALA A 264 -33.05 15.49 -33.10
CA ALA A 264 -32.09 14.55 -32.54
C ALA A 264 -30.68 15.15 -32.60
N ASP A 265 -30.12 15.50 -31.45
CA ASP A 265 -28.73 15.91 -31.31
C ASP A 265 -27.85 14.66 -31.26
N LEU A 266 -27.02 14.48 -32.29
CA LEU A 266 -26.17 13.31 -32.45
C LEU A 266 -24.74 13.68 -32.06
N SER A 267 -24.10 12.88 -31.21
CA SER A 267 -22.69 12.99 -30.83
C SER A 267 -21.96 11.68 -31.16
N LEU A 268 -21.66 11.48 -32.44
CA LEU A 268 -21.10 10.24 -32.96
C LEU A 268 -19.55 10.24 -32.96
N LYS A 269 -18.96 9.05 -32.87
CA LYS A 269 -17.49 8.90 -32.79
C LYS A 269 -16.72 9.37 -34.03
N LYS A 270 -17.33 9.30 -35.21
CA LYS A 270 -16.70 9.61 -36.51
C LYS A 270 -17.67 10.42 -37.37
N ALA A 271 -17.12 11.32 -38.18
CA ALA A 271 -17.84 11.90 -39.31
C ALA A 271 -17.92 10.85 -40.43
N GLY A 272 -18.96 10.92 -41.25
CA GLY A 272 -19.18 9.97 -42.35
C GLY A 272 -20.65 9.72 -42.66
N GLU A 273 -20.89 8.68 -43.44
CA GLU A 273 -22.24 8.27 -43.86
C GLU A 273 -22.86 7.31 -42.84
N TYR A 274 -24.08 7.64 -42.46
CA TYR A 274 -24.91 6.90 -41.52
C TYR A 274 -26.28 6.65 -42.14
N LYS A 275 -26.96 5.63 -41.64
CA LYS A 275 -28.35 5.33 -41.90
C LYS A 275 -29.11 5.42 -40.58
N MET A 276 -30.11 6.30 -40.55
CA MET A 276 -31.04 6.45 -39.44
C MET A 276 -32.33 5.70 -39.76
N GLU A 277 -32.84 4.98 -38.78
CA GLU A 277 -34.08 4.23 -38.86
C GLU A 277 -34.94 4.57 -37.65
N LEU A 278 -36.22 4.82 -37.88
CA LEU A 278 -37.22 4.92 -36.81
C LEU A 278 -38.01 3.61 -36.78
N LEU A 279 -37.98 2.94 -35.63
CA LEU A 279 -38.59 1.63 -35.41
C LEU A 279 -39.76 1.75 -34.44
N ASN A 280 -40.84 0.99 -34.65
CA ASN A 280 -41.88 0.82 -33.62
C ASN A 280 -41.44 -0.17 -32.53
N VAL A 281 -42.28 -0.39 -31.50
CA VAL A 281 -41.99 -1.35 -30.43
C VAL A 281 -41.91 -2.80 -30.92
N GLN A 282 -42.55 -3.12 -32.06
CA GLN A 282 -42.49 -4.42 -32.73
C GLN A 282 -41.21 -4.59 -33.56
N GLY A 283 -40.37 -3.55 -33.71
CA GLY A 283 -39.14 -3.58 -34.49
C GLY A 283 -39.33 -3.34 -36.00
N GLU A 284 -40.52 -2.97 -36.44
CA GLU A 284 -40.80 -2.60 -37.83
C GLU A 284 -40.24 -1.21 -38.12
N VAL A 285 -39.58 -1.06 -39.27
CA VAL A 285 -38.97 0.20 -39.70
C VAL A 285 -40.03 1.11 -40.33
N MET A 286 -40.30 2.24 -39.70
CA MET A 286 -41.26 3.24 -40.17
C MET A 286 -40.65 4.30 -41.09
N ILE A 287 -39.41 4.70 -40.80
CA ILE A 287 -38.65 5.66 -41.61
C ILE A 287 -37.23 5.14 -41.75
N VAL A 288 -36.69 5.27 -42.96
CA VAL A 288 -35.26 5.16 -43.24
C VAL A 288 -34.79 6.48 -43.82
N GLN A 289 -33.75 7.08 -43.25
CA GLN A 289 -33.15 8.30 -43.76
C GLN A 289 -31.62 8.15 -43.80
N PRO A 290 -30.98 8.40 -44.95
CA PRO A 290 -29.52 8.53 -45.00
C PRO A 290 -29.10 9.84 -44.31
N LEU A 291 -28.06 9.78 -43.48
CA LEU A 291 -27.46 10.90 -42.79
C LEU A 291 -26.00 11.04 -43.21
N THR A 292 -25.59 12.23 -43.64
CA THR A 292 -24.19 12.56 -43.87
C THR A 292 -23.74 13.50 -42.76
N MET A 293 -22.91 12.97 -41.86
CA MET A 293 -22.38 13.69 -40.71
C MET A 293 -21.10 14.42 -41.13
N ALA A 294 -21.16 15.75 -41.28
CA ALA A 294 -19.99 16.57 -41.60
C ALA A 294 -19.05 16.69 -40.38
N THR A 295 -19.63 16.76 -39.19
CA THR A 295 -18.96 16.86 -37.90
C THR A 295 -19.33 15.67 -37.01
N LYS A 296 -18.59 15.48 -35.91
CA LYS A 296 -18.93 14.47 -34.90
C LYS A 296 -20.26 14.78 -34.20
N GLU A 297 -20.59 16.06 -34.08
CA GLU A 297 -21.82 16.54 -33.48
C GLU A 297 -22.70 17.22 -34.53
N GLN A 298 -23.95 16.80 -34.68
CA GLN A 298 -24.90 17.38 -35.62
C GLN A 298 -26.33 17.14 -35.16
N THR A 299 -27.19 18.15 -35.30
CA THR A 299 -28.63 18.03 -35.04
C THR A 299 -29.36 17.63 -36.32
N VAL A 300 -30.22 16.63 -36.23
CA VAL A 300 -31.06 16.16 -37.34
C VAL A 300 -32.53 16.28 -36.98
N THR A 301 -33.32 16.77 -37.92
CA THR A 301 -34.77 16.90 -37.75
C THR A 301 -35.47 15.69 -38.36
N ILE A 302 -36.30 15.03 -37.57
CA ILE A 302 -37.06 13.83 -37.93
C ILE A 302 -38.55 14.17 -37.91
N PRO A 303 -39.26 14.15 -39.06
CA PRO A 303 -40.68 14.43 -39.08
C PRO A 303 -41.49 13.23 -38.54
N THR A 304 -42.46 13.50 -37.66
CA THR A 304 -43.46 12.49 -37.27
C THR A 304 -44.70 12.60 -38.16
N ARG A 305 -45.42 11.48 -38.37
CA ARG A 305 -46.64 11.47 -39.20
C ARG A 305 -47.90 11.30 -38.34
N ASN A 306 -49.00 11.89 -38.79
CA ASN A 306 -50.29 11.82 -38.10
C ASN A 306 -50.90 10.41 -38.03
N ASN A 307 -50.52 9.54 -38.96
CA ASN A 307 -51.04 8.17 -39.05
C ASN A 307 -50.31 7.17 -38.15
N TRP A 308 -49.37 7.61 -37.33
CA TRP A 308 -48.64 6.74 -36.41
C TRP A 308 -49.42 6.48 -35.13
N ALA A 309 -49.34 5.25 -34.62
CA ALA A 309 -49.93 4.91 -33.33
C ALA A 309 -49.21 5.68 -32.21
N PRO A 310 -49.90 6.11 -31.14
CA PRO A 310 -49.23 6.65 -29.97
C PRO A 310 -48.42 5.53 -29.31
N GLY A 311 -47.20 5.82 -28.88
CA GLY A 311 -46.33 4.81 -28.29
C GLY A 311 -44.86 5.22 -28.22
N VAL A 312 -44.03 4.26 -27.83
CA VAL A 312 -42.58 4.42 -27.78
C VAL A 312 -41.97 3.94 -29.09
N TYR A 313 -41.16 4.78 -29.70
CA TYR A 313 -40.41 4.46 -30.91
C TYR A 313 -38.92 4.46 -30.61
N CYS A 314 -38.15 3.70 -31.38
CA CYS A 314 -36.70 3.61 -31.23
C CYS A 314 -36.03 4.21 -32.47
N VAL A 315 -35.21 5.24 -32.26
CA VAL A 315 -34.32 5.76 -33.30
C VAL A 315 -33.04 4.95 -33.25
N ARG A 316 -32.70 4.29 -34.37
CA ARG A 316 -31.49 3.51 -34.57
C ARG A 316 -30.61 4.18 -35.61
N ILE A 317 -29.34 4.40 -35.30
CA ILE A 317 -28.35 4.95 -36.23
C ILE A 317 -27.22 3.94 -36.38
N SER A 318 -26.95 3.56 -37.62
CA SER A 318 -25.90 2.61 -37.98
C SER A 318 -25.10 3.13 -39.18
N ALA A 319 -23.86 2.69 -39.32
CA ALA A 319 -23.05 3.00 -40.50
C ALA A 319 -22.52 1.70 -41.13
N PRO A 320 -22.45 1.64 -42.47
CA PRO A 320 -21.83 0.51 -43.16
C PRO A 320 -20.36 0.39 -42.71
N GLY A 321 -19.97 -0.80 -42.23
CA GLY A 321 -18.61 -1.09 -41.78
C GLY A 321 -18.26 -0.69 -40.33
N ILE A 322 -19.16 -0.03 -39.58
CA ILE A 322 -18.93 0.29 -38.16
C ILE A 322 -19.78 -0.63 -37.28
N LYS A 323 -19.14 -1.40 -36.38
CA LYS A 323 -19.83 -2.28 -35.41
C LYS A 323 -20.63 -1.52 -34.33
N ASN A 324 -20.54 -0.19 -34.28
CA ASN A 324 -21.25 0.62 -33.29
C ASN A 324 -22.64 0.95 -33.83
N VAL A 325 -23.66 0.58 -33.08
CA VAL A 325 -25.06 0.98 -33.31
C VAL A 325 -25.46 1.91 -32.17
N TYR A 326 -26.02 3.06 -32.53
CA TYR A 326 -26.52 4.04 -31.58
C TYR A 326 -28.04 3.97 -31.54
N GLN A 327 -28.63 4.00 -30.35
CA GLN A 327 -30.06 3.85 -30.17
C GLN A 327 -30.61 4.79 -29.09
N CYS A 328 -31.79 5.34 -29.33
CA CYS A 328 -32.51 6.18 -28.36
C CYS A 328 -34.02 5.96 -28.50
N LYS A 329 -34.75 6.14 -27.39
CA LYS A 329 -36.21 6.01 -27.35
C LYS A 329 -36.88 7.38 -27.41
N VAL A 330 -37.95 7.49 -28.18
CA VAL A 330 -38.81 8.68 -28.24
C VAL A 330 -40.26 8.28 -28.03
N SER A 331 -40.99 9.03 -27.21
CA SER A 331 -42.42 8.84 -27.00
C SER A 331 -43.20 9.75 -27.94
N ILE A 332 -44.09 9.16 -28.74
CA ILE A 332 -45.00 9.87 -29.66
C ILE A 332 -46.42 9.76 -29.10
N GLN A 333 -47.13 10.88 -28.96
CA GLN A 333 -48.48 10.99 -28.41
C GLN A 333 -49.51 11.34 -29.49
#